data_AF-A0A1I0E636-F1
#
_entry.id   AF-A0A1I0E636-F1
#
_cell.length_a   1.000
_cell.length_b   1.000
_cell.length_c   1.000
_cell.angle_alpha   90.00
_cell.angle_beta   90.00
_cell.angle_gamma   90.00
#
_symmetry.space_group_name_H-M   'P 1'
#
loop_
_entity.id
_entity.type
_entity.pdbx_description
1 polymer ?
#
loop_
_entity_poly.entity_id
_entity_poly.type
_entity_poly.pdbx_seq_one_letter_code
_entity_poly.pdbx_strand_id
1 'polypeptide(L)'
;MKLTAEQQQRQIMWHRLMMPANDATIAQPKKKNRPSIGRNERGPFCYLTCEQLAKLVDFLVSLRSLPTRGKRKEYYERAKAAGYLIDKNGNEQTFGGFRQYYAIAMTKRTTNGDIQAVVRHARTYGLSAELCAAIAGTDVKEASRIIKEHIEG
;
A
#
# COMPACT_ATOMS: atom_id res chain seq x y z
N MET A 1 19.17 43.67 12.54
CA MET A 1 18.26 44.59 11.84
C MET A 1 16.83 44.29 12.28
N LYS A 2 16.09 45.26 12.82
CA LYS A 2 14.72 45.06 13.29
C LYS A 2 13.77 45.14 12.08
N LEU A 3 12.91 44.15 11.90
CA LEU A 3 11.90 44.12 10.83
C LEU A 3 10.97 45.33 10.97
N THR A 4 10.58 45.93 9.85
CA THR A 4 9.62 47.04 9.85
C THR A 4 8.23 46.53 10.26
N ALA A 5 7.38 47.40 10.78
CA ALA A 5 6.04 47.05 11.26
C ALA A 5 5.22 46.30 10.19
N GLU A 6 5.38 46.69 8.93
CA GLU A 6 4.69 46.06 7.80
C GLU A 6 5.19 44.63 7.50
N GLN A 7 6.50 44.38 7.67
CA GLN A 7 7.08 43.05 7.53
C GLN A 7 6.66 42.12 8.66
N GLN A 8 6.57 42.64 9.90
CA GLN A 8 6.03 41.89 11.03
C GLN A 8 4.55 41.53 10.83
N GLN A 9 3.76 42.45 10.28
CA GLN A 9 2.34 42.22 10.03
C GLN A 9 2.11 41.15 8.96
N ARG A 10 2.92 41.14 7.90
CA ARG A 10 2.90 40.07 6.89
C ARG A 10 3.31 38.72 7.49
N GLN A 11 4.30 38.70 8.38
CA GLN A 11 4.75 37.48 9.05
C GLN A 11 3.68 36.91 10.00
N ILE A 12 2.98 37.78 10.75
CA ILE A 12 1.86 37.41 11.62
C ILE A 12 0.68 36.86 10.79
N MET A 13 0.37 37.49 9.66
CA MET A 13 -0.71 37.04 8.78
C MET A 13 -0.39 35.67 8.16
N TRP A 14 0.86 35.46 7.73
CA TRP A 14 1.33 34.18 7.21
C TRP A 14 1.24 33.06 8.26
N HIS A 15 1.56 33.38 9.53
CA HIS A 15 1.38 32.44 10.64
C HIS A 15 -0.09 32.09 10.91
N ARG A 16 -1.01 33.06 10.79
CA ARG A 16 -2.46 32.81 10.96
C ARG A 16 -3.04 31.95 9.83
N LEU A 17 -2.57 32.12 8.60
CA LEU A 17 -2.99 31.31 7.44
C LEU A 17 -2.48 29.86 7.50
N MET A 18 -1.33 29.63 8.14
CA MET A 18 -0.70 28.31 8.25
C MET A 18 -1.13 27.50 9.48
N MET A 19 -2.01 28.05 10.33
CA MET A 19 -2.59 27.33 11.46
C MET A 19 -3.95 26.72 11.03
N PRO A 20 -4.14 25.39 11.09
CA PRO A 20 -5.46 24.82 10.89
C PRO A 20 -6.40 25.28 12.02
N ALA A 21 -7.62 25.69 11.66
CA ALA A 21 -8.66 26.07 12.60
C ALA A 21 -8.98 24.87 13.52
N ASN A 22 -8.48 24.92 14.76
CA ASN A 22 -8.85 23.98 15.81
C ASN A 22 -10.08 24.54 16.53
N ASP A 23 -11.25 24.02 16.19
CA ASP A 23 -12.40 24.07 17.08
C ASP A 23 -12.10 23.22 18.32
N ALA A 24 -12.45 23.79 19.47
CA ALA A 24 -12.11 23.29 20.77
C ALA A 24 -12.89 22.02 21.15
N THR A 25 -12.27 21.26 22.06
CA THR A 25 -12.88 20.36 23.07
C THR A 25 -13.54 19.06 22.60
N ILE A 26 -12.83 17.93 22.77
CA ILE A 26 -13.31 16.75 23.53
C ILE A 26 -12.07 16.08 24.19
N ALA A 27 -12.23 15.84 25.49
CA ALA A 27 -11.42 15.12 26.48
C ALA A 27 -10.11 14.41 26.06
N GLN A 28 -9.04 14.70 26.82
CA GLN A 28 -7.83 13.86 26.88
C GLN A 28 -8.13 12.50 27.54
N PRO A 29 -7.61 11.40 26.98
CA PRO A 29 -7.06 10.34 27.80
C PRO A 29 -5.55 10.22 27.63
N LYS A 30 -4.93 9.92 28.75
CA LYS A 30 -3.50 9.87 29.06
C LYS A 30 -2.62 9.23 27.96
N LYS A 31 -1.51 9.94 27.69
CA LYS A 31 -0.23 9.50 27.08
C LYS A 31 -0.12 8.02 26.69
N LYS A 32 -0.01 7.76 25.39
CA LYS A 32 1.00 6.85 24.84
C LYS A 32 1.78 7.60 23.77
N ASN A 33 3.04 7.93 24.07
CA ASN A 33 4.01 8.32 23.05
C ASN A 33 4.14 7.18 22.04
N ARG A 34 3.43 7.28 20.92
CA ARG A 34 3.83 6.65 19.67
C ARG A 34 3.92 7.77 18.65
N PRO A 35 5.02 7.87 17.88
CA PRO A 35 5.10 8.85 16.83
C PRO A 35 3.90 8.64 15.91
N SER A 36 3.10 9.69 15.74
CA SER A 36 2.08 9.80 14.72
C SER A 36 2.78 9.62 13.39
N ILE A 37 2.75 8.39 12.88
CA ILE A 37 3.08 8.06 11.49
C ILE A 37 2.25 9.02 10.66
N GLY A 38 2.96 9.90 9.96
CA GLY A 38 2.38 10.95 9.14
C GLY A 38 1.28 10.39 8.26
N ARG A 39 0.32 11.25 7.93
CA ARG A 39 -0.69 11.02 6.91
C ARG A 39 -0.05 10.23 5.77
N ASN A 40 -0.43 8.97 5.73
CA ASN A 40 0.04 8.02 4.76
C ASN A 40 -0.53 8.49 3.42
N GLU A 41 0.26 9.25 2.66
CA GLU A 41 0.20 9.25 1.22
C GLU A 41 0.46 7.80 0.77
N ARG A 42 -0.54 6.93 0.96
CA ARG A 42 -0.58 5.54 0.49
C ARG A 42 -0.85 5.57 -1.01
N GLY A 43 0.04 6.20 -1.77
CA GLY A 43 0.31 5.73 -3.11
C GLY A 43 1.24 4.53 -2.95
N PRO A 44 0.92 3.34 -3.49
CA PRO A 44 1.94 2.32 -3.60
C PRO A 44 2.99 2.88 -4.56
N PHE A 45 4.14 3.32 -4.06
CA PHE A 45 5.34 3.47 -4.87
C PHE A 45 5.71 2.06 -5.34
N CYS A 46 5.04 1.61 -6.38
CA CYS A 46 5.26 0.36 -7.05
C CYS A 46 6.07 0.68 -8.31
N TYR A 47 7.36 0.37 -8.25
CA TYR A 47 8.25 0.51 -9.38
C TYR A 47 8.13 -0.69 -10.35
N LEU A 48 7.51 -1.78 -9.89
CA LEU A 48 7.27 -3.00 -10.66
C LEU A 48 6.07 -2.84 -11.60
N THR A 49 6.18 -3.40 -12.80
CA THR A 49 5.07 -3.46 -13.76
C THR A 49 3.98 -4.44 -13.30
N CYS A 50 2.78 -4.36 -13.90
CA CYS A 50 1.69 -5.30 -13.61
C CYS A 50 2.12 -6.76 -13.81
N GLU A 51 2.90 -7.05 -14.86
CA GLU A 51 3.43 -8.39 -15.11
C GLU A 51 4.43 -8.84 -14.05
N GLN A 52 5.34 -7.96 -13.63
CA GLN A 52 6.32 -8.28 -12.58
C GLN A 52 5.63 -8.58 -11.25
N LEU A 53 4.59 -7.83 -10.91
CA LEU A 53 3.79 -8.07 -9.72
C LEU A 53 2.99 -9.38 -9.78
N ALA A 54 2.38 -9.68 -10.93
CA ALA A 54 1.70 -10.95 -11.12
C ALA A 54 2.67 -12.13 -10.94
N LYS A 55 3.84 -12.05 -11.60
CA LYS A 55 4.92 -13.04 -11.46
C LYS A 55 5.42 -13.17 -10.01
N LEU A 56 5.58 -12.06 -9.29
CA LEU A 56 5.93 -12.06 -7.87
C LEU A 56 4.86 -12.79 -7.05
N VAL A 57 3.58 -12.48 -7.25
CA VAL A 57 2.48 -13.13 -6.53
C VAL A 57 2.45 -14.63 -6.83
N ASP A 58 2.55 -15.03 -8.08
CA ASP A 58 2.54 -16.44 -8.49
C ASP A 58 3.75 -17.19 -7.94
N PHE A 59 4.93 -16.58 -7.95
CA PHE A 59 6.11 -17.11 -7.28
C PHE A 59 5.85 -17.33 -5.79
N LEU A 60 5.30 -16.34 -5.08
CA LEU A 60 4.97 -16.47 -3.66
C LEU A 60 3.93 -17.57 -3.38
N VAL A 61 2.95 -17.76 -4.27
CA VAL A 61 1.98 -18.86 -4.19
C VAL A 61 2.67 -20.22 -4.37
N SER A 62 3.62 -20.31 -5.30
CA SER A 62 4.37 -21.54 -5.61
C SER A 62 5.30 -22.01 -4.48
N LEU A 63 5.68 -21.12 -3.56
CA LEU A 63 6.48 -21.44 -2.39
C LEU A 63 5.63 -22.24 -1.38
N ARG A 64 5.41 -23.52 -1.70
CA ARG A 64 4.54 -24.46 -0.99
C ARG A 64 4.97 -24.73 0.47
N SER A 65 6.24 -24.52 0.80
CA SER A 65 6.91 -25.16 1.95
C SER A 65 7.04 -24.38 3.25
N LEU A 66 6.53 -23.14 3.38
CA LEU A 66 6.76 -22.36 4.61
C LEU A 66 5.46 -22.22 5.43
N PRO A 67 5.35 -22.88 6.60
CA PRO A 67 4.19 -22.76 7.47
C PRO A 67 4.11 -21.36 8.11
N THR A 68 2.98 -20.71 7.87
CA THR A 68 2.11 -19.96 8.80
C THR A 68 2.64 -19.41 10.14
N ARG A 69 3.73 -18.64 10.17
CA ARG A 69 3.92 -17.38 10.95
C ARG A 69 5.40 -17.00 11.00
N GLY A 70 5.71 -15.70 10.97
CA GLY A 70 7.07 -15.17 11.16
C GLY A 70 7.98 -15.14 9.91
N LYS A 71 7.67 -15.92 8.87
CA LYS A 71 8.56 -16.08 7.70
C LYS A 71 8.42 -15.04 6.60
N ARG A 72 7.66 -13.95 6.78
CA ARG A 72 7.51 -12.90 5.74
C ARG A 72 8.85 -12.35 5.27
N LYS A 73 9.82 -12.25 6.17
CA LYS A 73 11.19 -11.86 5.84
C LYS A 73 11.86 -12.91 4.94
N GLU A 74 11.72 -14.20 5.22
CA GLU A 74 12.26 -15.26 4.36
C GLU A 74 11.66 -15.25 2.94
N TYR A 75 10.36 -15.01 2.82
CA TYR A 75 9.71 -14.87 1.51
C TYR A 75 10.24 -13.63 0.75
N TYR A 76 10.49 -12.53 1.46
CA TYR A 76 11.12 -11.35 0.87
C TYR A 76 12.53 -11.65 0.38
N GLU A 77 13.38 -12.28 1.19
CA GLU A 77 14.75 -12.66 0.78
C GLU A 77 14.74 -13.63 -0.41
N ARG A 78 13.79 -14.58 -0.45
CA ARG A 78 13.64 -15.48 -1.60
C ARG A 78 13.18 -14.76 -2.87
N ALA A 79 12.21 -13.85 -2.75
CA ALA A 79 11.75 -13.05 -3.87
C ALA A 79 12.85 -12.10 -4.38
N LYS A 80 13.67 -11.57 -3.47
CA LYS A 80 14.87 -10.78 -3.77
C LYS A 80 15.91 -11.62 -4.52
N ALA A 81 16.27 -12.79 -3.99
CA ALA A 81 17.25 -13.69 -4.59
C ALA A 81 16.80 -14.19 -5.98
N ALA A 82 15.49 -14.35 -6.19
CA ALA A 82 14.91 -14.71 -7.47
C ALA A 82 14.71 -13.50 -8.43
N GLY A 83 15.06 -12.28 -8.01
CA GLY A 83 14.99 -11.09 -8.86
C GLY A 83 13.59 -10.51 -9.07
N TYR A 84 12.56 -10.97 -8.34
CA TYR A 84 11.18 -10.49 -8.50
C TYR A 84 10.91 -9.13 -7.86
N LEU A 85 11.86 -8.59 -7.10
CA LEU A 85 11.71 -7.33 -6.37
C LEU A 85 12.44 -6.16 -7.02
N ILE A 86 13.10 -6.35 -8.16
CA ILE A 86 13.91 -5.32 -8.80
C ILE A 86 13.22 -4.89 -10.10
N ASP A 87 13.02 -3.59 -10.29
CA ASP A 87 12.48 -3.05 -11.54
C ASP A 87 13.57 -2.98 -12.64
N LYS A 88 13.15 -2.61 -13.86
CA LYS A 88 14.06 -2.43 -15.02
C LYS A 88 15.17 -1.38 -14.83
N ASN A 89 15.00 -0.45 -13.90
CA ASN A 89 15.93 0.62 -13.55
C ASN A 89 16.80 0.25 -12.33
N GLY A 90 16.68 -0.97 -11.80
CA GLY A 90 17.42 -1.41 -10.61
C GLY A 90 16.80 -0.96 -9.28
N ASN A 91 15.58 -0.42 -9.29
CA ASN A 91 14.90 -0.02 -8.06
C ASN A 91 14.34 -1.25 -7.34
N GLU A 92 14.77 -1.45 -6.09
CA GLU A 92 14.30 -2.57 -5.27
C GLU A 92 13.01 -2.19 -4.52
N GLN A 93 12.00 -3.07 -4.61
CA GLN A 93 10.77 -2.96 -3.86
C GLN A 93 11.06 -3.07 -2.37
N THR A 94 10.61 -2.07 -1.62
CA THR A 94 10.77 -2.05 -0.16
C THR A 94 10.00 -3.20 0.50
N PHE A 95 10.47 -3.65 1.66
CA PHE A 95 9.75 -4.64 2.47
C PHE A 95 8.32 -4.18 2.83
N GLY A 96 8.10 -2.86 2.97
CA GLY A 96 6.79 -2.27 3.20
C GLY A 96 5.81 -2.53 2.05
N GLY A 97 6.26 -2.32 0.81
CA GLY A 97 5.46 -2.61 -0.38
C GLY A 97 5.28 -4.11 -0.62
N PHE A 98 6.31 -4.91 -0.39
CA PHE A 98 6.26 -6.38 -0.50
C PHE A 98 5.15 -7.01 0.37
N ARG A 99 4.90 -6.45 1.57
CA ARG A 99 3.90 -6.98 2.51
C ARG A 99 2.49 -7.08 1.90
N GLN A 100 2.13 -6.17 1.01
CA GLN A 100 0.81 -6.15 0.37
C GLN A 100 0.70 -7.33 -0.61
N TYR A 101 1.68 -7.50 -1.49
CA TYR A 101 1.71 -8.61 -2.45
C TYR A 101 1.85 -9.97 -1.78
N TYR A 102 2.58 -10.04 -0.66
CA TYR A 102 2.60 -11.23 0.19
C TYR A 102 1.21 -11.57 0.74
N ALA A 103 0.47 -10.60 1.27
CA ALA A 103 -0.88 -10.82 1.78
C ALA A 103 -1.82 -11.31 0.67
N ILE A 104 -1.74 -10.68 -0.51
CA ILE A 104 -2.50 -11.07 -1.70
C ILE A 104 -2.16 -12.49 -2.15
N ALA A 105 -0.88 -12.86 -2.19
CA ALA A 105 -0.45 -14.21 -2.52
C ALA A 105 -0.97 -15.25 -1.52
N MET A 106 -0.96 -14.93 -0.22
CA MET A 106 -1.55 -15.81 0.79
C MET A 106 -3.05 -15.94 0.60
N THR A 107 -3.78 -14.86 0.31
CA THR A 107 -5.21 -14.91 0.00
C THR A 107 -5.47 -15.79 -1.22
N LYS A 108 -4.78 -15.56 -2.34
CA LYS A 108 -4.85 -16.37 -3.57
C LYS A 108 -4.60 -17.85 -3.28
N ARG A 109 -3.66 -18.16 -2.38
CA ARG A 109 -3.39 -19.54 -1.96
C ARG A 109 -4.52 -20.11 -1.09
N THR A 110 -5.01 -19.37 -0.10
CA THR A 110 -6.06 -19.86 0.82
C THR A 110 -7.40 -20.07 0.13
N THR A 111 -7.69 -19.28 -0.91
CA THR A 111 -8.93 -19.37 -1.67
C THR A 111 -8.80 -20.24 -2.92
N ASN A 112 -7.70 -21.01 -3.05
CA ASN A 112 -7.40 -21.84 -4.21
C ASN A 112 -7.51 -21.10 -5.55
N GLY A 113 -7.14 -19.82 -5.58
CA GLY A 113 -7.18 -19.00 -6.78
C GLY A 113 -8.54 -18.38 -7.10
N ASP A 114 -9.50 -18.36 -6.17
CA ASP A 114 -10.78 -17.67 -6.38
C ASP A 114 -10.56 -16.20 -6.78
N ILE A 115 -10.96 -15.89 -8.01
CA ILE A 115 -10.80 -14.59 -8.66
C ILE A 115 -11.50 -13.51 -7.84
N GLN A 116 -12.72 -13.77 -7.34
CA GLN A 116 -13.51 -12.76 -6.65
C GLN A 116 -12.86 -12.38 -5.32
N ALA A 117 -12.42 -13.37 -4.55
CA ALA A 117 -11.73 -13.13 -3.28
C ALA A 117 -10.38 -12.42 -3.48
N VAL A 118 -9.61 -12.79 -4.51
CA VAL A 118 -8.32 -12.16 -4.81
C VAL A 118 -8.50 -10.71 -5.25
N VAL A 119 -9.44 -10.43 -6.15
CA VAL A 119 -9.73 -9.07 -6.63
C VAL A 119 -10.24 -8.18 -5.50
N ARG A 120 -11.17 -8.68 -4.66
CA ARG A 120 -11.66 -7.93 -3.49
C ARG A 120 -10.53 -7.62 -2.52
N HIS A 121 -9.69 -8.61 -2.20
CA HIS A 121 -8.57 -8.40 -1.29
C HIS A 121 -7.51 -7.43 -1.85
N ALA A 122 -7.15 -7.56 -3.13
CA ALA A 122 -6.28 -6.62 -3.82
C ALA A 122 -6.85 -5.20 -3.80
N ARG A 123 -8.17 -5.05 -3.95
CA ARG A 123 -8.84 -3.76 -3.89
C ARG A 123 -8.77 -3.09 -2.52
N THR A 124 -8.72 -3.85 -1.42
CA THR A 124 -8.53 -3.27 -0.07
C THR A 124 -7.21 -2.51 0.09
N TYR A 125 -6.22 -2.81 -0.76
CA TYR A 125 -4.93 -2.09 -0.82
C TYR A 125 -4.93 -0.91 -1.81
N GLY A 126 -6.08 -0.61 -2.45
CA GLY A 126 -6.21 0.48 -3.41
C GLY A 126 -5.64 0.17 -4.80
N LEU A 127 -5.40 -1.10 -5.13
CA LEU A 127 -4.87 -1.48 -6.45
C LEU A 127 -5.87 -1.17 -7.58
N SER A 128 -5.32 -0.87 -8.77
CA SER A 128 -6.09 -0.63 -9.99
C SER A 128 -6.71 -1.93 -10.52
N ALA A 129 -7.75 -1.81 -11.36
CA ALA A 129 -8.39 -2.97 -11.97
C ALA A 129 -7.42 -3.82 -12.82
N GLU A 130 -6.48 -3.17 -13.52
CA GLU A 130 -5.44 -3.84 -14.30
C GLU A 130 -4.53 -4.72 -13.43
N LEU A 131 -4.10 -4.18 -12.28
CA LEU A 131 -3.28 -4.92 -11.33
C LEU A 131 -4.04 -6.07 -10.69
N CYS A 132 -5.29 -5.82 -10.28
CA CYS A 132 -6.16 -6.86 -9.75
C CYS A 132 -6.37 -7.99 -10.77
N ALA A 133 -6.60 -7.65 -12.04
CA ALA A 133 -6.78 -8.59 -13.13
C ALA A 133 -5.53 -9.44 -13.37
N ALA A 134 -4.35 -8.80 -13.46
CA ALA A 134 -3.08 -9.49 -13.65
C ALA A 134 -2.76 -10.45 -12.50
N ILE A 135 -2.98 -10.02 -11.26
CA ILE A 135 -2.75 -10.85 -10.06
C ILE A 135 -3.74 -12.02 -9.98
N ALA A 136 -5.02 -11.78 -10.29
CA ALA A 136 -6.05 -12.80 -10.24
C ALA A 136 -6.02 -13.75 -11.45
N GLY A 137 -5.33 -13.38 -12.53
CA GLY A 137 -5.29 -14.16 -13.78
C GLY A 137 -6.59 -14.07 -14.57
N THR A 138 -7.25 -12.90 -14.54
CA THR A 138 -8.52 -12.63 -15.22
C THR A 138 -8.41 -11.41 -16.14
N ASP A 139 -9.45 -11.12 -16.91
CA ASP A 139 -9.54 -9.90 -17.71
C ASP A 139 -9.89 -8.65 -16.87
N VAL A 140 -9.53 -7.48 -17.41
CA VAL A 140 -9.73 -6.19 -16.73
C VAL A 140 -11.21 -5.83 -16.58
N LYS A 141 -12.09 -6.28 -17.48
CA LYS A 141 -13.52 -5.98 -17.41
C LYS A 141 -14.16 -6.73 -16.24
N GLU A 142 -13.79 -8.00 -16.07
CA GLU A 142 -14.22 -8.85 -14.98
C GLU A 142 -13.72 -8.33 -13.63
N ALA A 143 -12.43 -7.97 -13.54
CA ALA A 143 -11.90 -7.34 -12.33
C ALA A 143 -12.61 -6.02 -12.00
N SER A 144 -12.92 -5.21 -13.01
CA SER A 144 -13.65 -3.94 -12.84
C SER A 144 -15.08 -4.16 -12.34
N ARG A 145 -15.77 -5.19 -12.86
CA ARG A 145 -17.11 -5.57 -12.41
C ARG A 145 -17.09 -5.95 -10.93
N ILE A 146 -16.19 -6.84 -10.53
CA ILE A 146 -16.04 -7.29 -9.14
C ILE A 146 -15.71 -6.11 -8.21
N ILE A 147 -14.88 -5.17 -8.66
CA ILE A 147 -14.54 -3.97 -7.88
C ILE A 147 -15.78 -3.08 -7.67
N LYS A 148 -16.62 -2.88 -8.69
CA LYS A 148 -17.85 -2.09 -8.57
C LYS A 148 -18.82 -2.73 -7.60
N GLU A 149 -19.08 -4.04 -7.75
CA GLU A 149 -19.93 -4.81 -6.85
C GLU A 149 -19.45 -4.75 -5.38
N HIS A 150 -18.13 -4.67 -5.16
CA HIS A 150 -17.54 -4.54 -3.83
C HIS A 150 -17.68 -3.15 -3.20
N ILE A 151 -17.84 -2.10 -4.00
CA ILE A 151 -18.03 -0.72 -3.51
C ILE A 151 -19.51 -0.43 -3.27
N GLU A 152 -20.38 -1.00 -4.10
CA GLU A 152 -21.83 -0.74 -4.09
C GLU A 152 -22.61 -1.68 -3.15
N GLY A 153 -22.02 -2.81 -2.72
CA GLY A 153 -22.62 -3.79 -1.79
C GLY A 153 -22.09 -3.70 -0.37
#